data_AF-A0A7Y2RBI2-F1
#
_entry.id   AF-A0A7Y2RBI2-F1
#
_cell.length_a   1.000
_cell.length_b   1.000
_cell.length_c   1.000
_cell.angle_alpha   90.00
_cell.angle_beta   90.00
_cell.angle_gamma   90.00
#
_symmetry.space_group_name_H-M   'P 1'
#
loop_
_entity.id
_entity.type
_entity.pdbx_description
1 polymer ?
#
loop_
_entity_poly.entity_id
_entity_poly.type
_entity_poly.pdbx_seq_one_letter_code
_entity_poly.pdbx_strand_id
1 'polypeptide(L)' 'MDSIEYRDRRDAQKQAEAEGKVADSMEVRKSLVERFERGDITFEQMQAELAAIKRNAKKNGQITRNQAFTGRY' A
#
# COMPACT_ATOMS: atom_id res chain seq x y z
N MET A 1 14.32 -7.40 -15.26
CA MET A 1 14.66 -6.60 -14.07
C MET A 1 15.76 -7.37 -13.37
N ASP A 2 16.94 -6.80 -13.29
CA ASP A 2 18.04 -7.48 -12.62
C ASP A 2 17.81 -7.49 -11.09
N SER A 3 18.43 -8.45 -10.41
CA SER A 3 18.28 -8.66 -8.96
C SER A 3 18.66 -7.44 -8.12
N ILE A 4 19.62 -6.65 -8.60
CA ILE A 4 20.07 -5.40 -7.97
C ILE A 4 18.96 -4.34 -8.07
N GLU A 5 18.46 -4.06 -9.28
CA GLU A 5 17.37 -3.10 -9.48
C GLU A 5 16.13 -3.46 -8.63
N TYR A 6 15.87 -4.76 -8.45
CA TYR A 6 14.71 -5.22 -7.68
C TYR A 6 14.84 -4.88 -6.20
N ARG A 7 16.04 -5.03 -5.64
CA ARG A 7 16.35 -4.66 -4.26
C ARG A 7 16.21 -3.15 -4.08
N ASP A 8 16.76 -2.35 -4.99
CA ASP A 8 16.69 -0.89 -4.91
C ASP A 8 15.23 -0.39 -4.92
N ARG A 9 14.39 -0.93 -5.82
CA ARG A 9 12.96 -0.59 -5.87
C ARG A 9 12.19 -1.07 -4.63
N ARG A 10 12.58 -2.20 -4.05
CA ARG A 10 12.02 -2.69 -2.79
C ARG A 10 12.38 -1.78 -1.63
N ASP A 11 13.62 -1.29 -1.57
CA ASP A 11 14.07 -0.44 -0.48
C ASP A 11 13.49 0.97 -0.60
N ALA A 12 13.37 1.51 -1.82
CA ALA A 12 12.60 2.74 -2.08
C ALA A 12 11.13 2.63 -1.64
N GLN A 13 10.47 1.50 -1.93
CA GLN A 13 9.12 1.22 -1.45
C GLN A 13 9.04 1.21 0.08
N LYS A 14 9.95 0.52 0.77
CA LYS A 14 9.99 0.48 2.24
C LYS A 14 10.23 1.85 2.84
N GLN A 15 11.14 2.63 2.26
CA GLN A 15 11.45 3.98 2.71
C GLN A 15 10.22 4.89 2.57
N ALA A 16 9.53 4.84 1.43
CA ALA A 16 8.30 5.61 1.24
C ALA A 16 7.18 5.21 2.22
N GLU A 17 7.09 3.92 2.59
CA GLU A 17 6.19 3.46 3.65
C GLU A 17 6.58 4.02 5.02
N ALA A 18 7.86 3.98 5.38
CA ALA A 18 8.38 4.53 6.64
C ALA A 18 8.20 6.05 6.76
N GLU A 19 8.24 6.77 5.62
CA GLU A 19 8.00 8.22 5.55
C GLU A 19 6.52 8.61 5.55
N GLY A 20 5.59 7.63 5.64
CA GLY A 20 4.14 7.90 5.63
C GLY A 20 3.59 8.37 4.28
N LYS A 21 4.37 8.25 3.21
CA LYS A 21 3.98 8.69 1.85
C LYS A 21 3.07 7.68 1.14
N VAL A 22 3.00 6.44 1.63
CA VAL A 22 2.26 5.35 0.99
C VAL A 22 0.88 5.16 1.62
N ALA A 23 -0.17 5.40 0.85
CA ALA A 23 -1.56 5.29 1.32
C ALA A 23 -1.98 3.85 1.66
N ASP A 24 -1.56 2.86 0.86
CA ASP A 24 -1.85 1.44 1.07
C ASP A 24 -0.62 0.67 1.58
N SER A 25 0.02 1.21 2.62
CA SER A 25 1.20 0.67 3.30
C SER A 25 0.95 -0.74 3.84
N MET A 26 2.02 -1.45 4.23
CA MET A 26 1.87 -2.75 4.88
C MET A 26 1.06 -2.69 6.16
N GLU A 27 1.19 -1.63 6.95
CA GLU A 27 0.43 -1.43 8.18
C GLU A 27 -1.08 -1.34 7.89
N VAL A 28 -1.46 -0.52 6.92
CA VAL A 28 -2.86 -0.39 6.48
C VAL A 28 -3.42 -1.73 6.02
N ARG A 29 -2.66 -2.47 5.20
CA ARG A 29 -3.07 -3.80 4.72
C ARG A 29 -3.20 -4.80 5.86
N LYS A 30 -2.28 -4.78 6.83
CA LYS A 30 -2.32 -5.65 8.00
C LYS A 30 -3.57 -5.37 8.83
N SER A 31 -3.90 -4.11 9.09
CA SER A 31 -5.12 -3.73 9.82
C SER A 31 -6.40 -4.21 9.13
N LEU A 32 -6.47 -4.10 7.80
CA LEU A 32 -7.60 -4.60 7.02
C LEU A 32 -7.73 -6.13 7.10
N VAL A 33 -6.61 -6.85 7.01
CA VAL A 33 -6.60 -8.31 7.15
C VAL A 33 -6.99 -8.73 8.57
N GLU A 34 -6.48 -8.06 9.59
CA GLU A 34 -6.86 -8.34 11.00
C GLU A 34 -8.36 -8.16 11.22
N ARG A 35 -8.98 -7.10 10.66
CA ARG A 35 -10.43 -6.89 10.72
C ARG A 35 -11.20 -8.00 10.00
N PHE A 36 -10.70 -8.47 8.86
CA PHE A 36 -11.29 -9.58 8.12
C PHE A 36 -11.18 -10.91 8.90
N GLU A 37 -10.01 -11.23 9.46
CA GLU A 37 -9.78 -12.46 10.23
C GLU A 37 -10.62 -12.50 11.52
N ARG A 38 -10.89 -11.34 12.14
CA ARG A 38 -11.83 -11.22 13.26
C ARG A 38 -13.29 -11.37 12.87
N GLY A 39 -13.61 -11.29 11.57
CA GLY A 39 -14.98 -11.30 11.06
C GLY A 39 -15.70 -9.94 11.16
N ASP A 40 -14.99 -8.84 11.45
CA ASP A 40 -15.57 -7.49 11.53
C ASP A 40 -16.01 -6.97 10.15
N ILE A 41 -15.32 -7.43 9.10
CA ILE A 41 -15.60 -7.07 7.70
C ILE A 41 -15.55 -8.32 6.83
N THR A 42 -16.33 -8.31 5.74
CA THR A 42 -16.23 -9.34 4.71
C THR A 42 -15.01 -9.12 3.81
N PHE A 43 -14.62 -10.14 3.05
CA PHE A 43 -13.57 -9.99 2.03
C PHE A 43 -13.91 -8.90 1.01
N GLU A 44 -15.17 -8.78 0.60
CA GLU A 44 -15.64 -7.73 -0.33
C GLU A 44 -15.48 -6.33 0.27
N GLN A 45 -15.86 -6.15 1.54
CA GLN A 45 -15.67 -4.88 2.26
C GLN A 45 -14.18 -4.53 2.40
N MET A 46 -13.34 -5.50 2.74
CA MET A 46 -11.88 -5.33 2.80
C MET A 46 -11.31 -4.85 1.45
N GLN A 47 -11.71 -5.47 0.34
CA GLN A 47 -11.29 -5.06 -1.00
C GLN A 47 -11.82 -3.66 -1.37
N ALA A 48 -13.07 -3.35 -1.02
CA ALA A 48 -13.67 -2.05 -1.27
C ALA A 48 -12.96 -0.93 -0.48
N GLU A 49 -12.64 -1.16 0.78
CA GLU A 49 -11.87 -0.24 1.62
C GLU A 49 -10.45 -0.03 1.05
N LEU A 50 -9.75 -1.11 0.70
CA LEU A 50 -8.42 -1.01 0.09
C LEU A 50 -8.45 -0.24 -1.25
N ALA A 51 -9.49 -0.46 -2.06
CA ALA A 51 -9.66 0.28 -3.31
C ALA A 51 -9.95 1.77 -3.07
N ALA A 52 -10.76 2.10 -2.05
CA ALA A 52 -11.04 3.48 -1.67
C ALA A 52 -9.78 4.21 -1.19
N ILE A 53 -8.94 3.55 -0.39
CA ILE A 53 -7.65 4.10 0.07
C ILE A 53 -6.76 4.41 -1.13
N LYS A 54 -6.60 3.46 -2.06
CA LYS A 54 -5.79 3.65 -3.27
C LYS A 54 -6.31 4.79 -4.16
N ARG A 55 -7.63 4.90 -4.36
CA ARG A 55 -8.23 5.96 -5.16
C ARG A 55 -8.01 7.36 -4.56
N ASN A 56 -8.02 7.46 -3.23
CA ASN A 56 -7.83 8.73 -2.52
C ASN A 56 -6.36 9.10 -2.29
N ALA A 57 -5.41 8.20 -2.56
CA ALA A 57 -3.98 8.44 -2.35
C ALA A 57 -3.53 9.79 -2.93
N LYS A 58 -3.75 10.01 -4.24
CA LYS A 58 -3.36 11.26 -4.92
C LYS A 58 -4.04 12.50 -4.32
N LYS A 59 -5.32 12.39 -3.96
CA LYS A 59 -6.09 13.49 -3.34
C LYS A 59 -5.49 13.90 -1.99
N ASN A 60 -4.91 12.94 -1.27
CA ASN A 60 -4.30 13.14 0.04
C ASN A 60 -2.79 13.44 -0.04
N GLY A 61 -2.23 13.69 -1.23
CA GLY A 61 -0.79 13.93 -1.41
C GLY A 61 0.08 12.67 -1.19
N GLN A 62 -0.52 11.49 -1.20
CA GLN A 62 0.13 10.20 -1.03
C GLN A 62 0.23 9.43 -2.35
N ILE A 63 1.08 8.41 -2.37
CA ILE A 63 1.23 7.47 -3.48
C ILE A 63 0.79 6.07 -3.07
N THR A 64 0.53 5.20 -4.04
CA THR A 64 0.29 3.79 -3.75
C THR A 64 1.60 3.03 -3.61
N ARG A 65 1.55 1.89 -2.93
CA ARG A 65 2.67 0.98 -2.74
C ARG A 65 3.24 0.46 -4.07
N ASN A 66 2.38 0.29 -5.08
CA ASN A 66 2.81 -0.08 -6.43
C ASN A 66 3.54 1.07 -7.14
N GLN A 67 3.08 2.31 -6.97
CA GLN A 67 3.76 3.48 -7.52
C GLN A 67 5.12 3.70 -6.83
N ALA A 68 5.20 3.49 -5.52
CA ALA A 68 6.47 3.54 -4.78
C ALA A 68 7.48 2.50 -5.30
N PHE A 69 7.03 1.28 -5.62
CA PHE A 69 7.89 0.23 -6.20
C PHE A 69 8.29 0.53 -7.64
N THR A 70 7.36 0.97 -8.47
CA THR A 70 7.63 1.21 -9.90
C THR A 70 8.31 2.55 -10.17
N GLY A 71 8.31 3.47 -9.20
CA GLY A 71 8.80 4.84 -9.35
C GLY A 71 7.95 5.71 -10.28
N ARG A 72 6.71 5.31 -10.58
CA ARG A 72 5.81 6.00 -11.52
C ARG A 72 4.66 6.65 -10.75
N TYR A 73 4.72 7.95 -10.46
CA TYR A 73 3.65 8.71 -9.81
C TYR A 73 3.66 10.18 -10.20
#